data_AF-A0A836A928-F1
#
_entry.id   AF-A0A836A928-F1
#
_cell.length_a   1.000
_cell.length_b   1.000
_cell.length_c   1.000
_cell.angle_alpha   90.00
_cell.angle_beta   90.00
_cell.angle_gamma   90.00
#
_symmetry.space_group_name_H-M   'P 1'
#
loop_
_entity.id
_entity.type
_entity.pdbx_description
1 polymer ?
#
loop_
_entity_poly.entity_id
_entity_poly.type
_entity_poly.pdbx_seq_one_letter_code
_entity_poly.pdbx_strand_id
1 'polypeptide(L)'
;MENVEVFTAEGKGRGLKATKEFCAADIIFAERAYSAVVFDSLVNVVCHTCFKRQEKLHRCGQCKFAHYCDRTCQKDAWLNHKNECSAIKRYGKVPNENIRLAARIMWRVEREGSGLTEGCLVSVDDLQNHVEHFGEEEQKELRLDVDTFLQYWPPQSQQFSMQYISHIFGVINCNGFTLSDQRGLQAVGVGVFPNLALVNHDCWPNCTVIFNNGNHEAVKSMFHTQMRIELRALGKISEGEELTVSYIDFLNISEERKKQLKRQYYFDCTCEHCQKGLKDDLFLGVKDDPKPSQEVVKEMIQFSKDTLEKIDKARSEGLYHEVVKLCRECLQKQEPVFADTNIYTLRLLSIVSEVLSYLQAFEEASHYARRMVDGYMKLYHPNNAQLGMAIMRAGLTNWHAGNIEVGHGMICKAYAILLVTHGPSHPITKDLEAMRMQTEMELRMFRQNEFMYHKMREAALNNQPMQVMAEPSNEPAPALFHKKQ
;
A
#
# COMPACT_ATOMS: atom_id res chain seq x y z
N MET A 1 25.37 4.22 -1.13
CA MET A 1 25.05 2.94 -0.43
C MET A 1 26.03 2.67 0.71
N GLU A 2 26.45 3.69 1.47
CA GLU A 2 27.54 3.55 2.48
C GLU A 2 27.08 2.82 3.77
N ASN A 3 25.76 2.77 3.97
CA ASN A 3 25.07 2.24 5.14
C ASN A 3 24.82 0.73 5.08
N VAL A 4 25.15 0.09 3.96
CA VAL A 4 24.86 -1.31 3.68
C VAL A 4 26.01 -1.94 2.91
N GLU A 5 26.15 -3.25 3.04
CA GLU A 5 27.06 -4.05 2.22
C GLU A 5 26.39 -5.34 1.75
N VAL A 6 26.78 -5.80 0.55
CA VAL A 6 26.30 -7.07 0.00
C VAL A 6 27.04 -8.21 0.68
N PHE A 7 26.31 -9.25 1.06
CA PHE A 7 26.88 -10.48 1.61
C PHE A 7 26.15 -11.70 1.05
N THR A 8 26.76 -12.88 1.22
CA THR A 8 26.10 -14.16 0.91
C THR A 8 25.34 -14.64 2.14
N ALA A 9 24.02 -14.63 2.07
CA ALA A 9 23.13 -15.15 3.09
C ALA A 9 22.94 -16.66 2.91
N GLU A 10 23.17 -17.42 3.98
CA GLU A 10 23.07 -18.88 3.97
C GLU A 10 21.67 -19.33 3.51
N GLY A 11 21.60 -20.08 2.41
CA GLY A 11 20.36 -20.58 1.84
C GLY A 11 19.44 -19.54 1.19
N LYS A 12 19.81 -18.25 1.16
CA LYS A 12 19.03 -17.16 0.55
C LYS A 12 19.72 -16.46 -0.62
N GLY A 13 20.98 -16.82 -0.91
CA GLY A 13 21.74 -16.20 -2.00
C GLY A 13 22.40 -14.91 -1.54
N ARG A 14 22.22 -13.81 -2.29
CA ARG A 14 22.72 -12.48 -1.87
C ARG A 14 21.77 -11.87 -0.84
N GLY A 15 22.30 -11.02 0.03
CA GLY A 15 21.54 -10.20 0.96
C GLY A 15 22.22 -8.86 1.18
N LEU A 16 21.53 -7.94 1.86
CA LEU A 16 22.13 -6.72 2.40
C LEU A 16 22.22 -6.82 3.92
N LYS A 17 23.36 -6.40 4.49
CA LYS A 17 23.52 -6.23 5.94
C LYS A 17 23.91 -4.80 6.28
N ALA A 18 23.59 -4.38 7.50
CA ALA A 18 23.89 -3.04 8.01
C ALA A 18 25.40 -2.87 8.27
N THR A 19 25.98 -1.74 7.85
CA THR A 19 27.39 -1.39 8.16
C THR A 19 27.53 -0.50 9.40
N LYS A 20 26.41 -0.20 10.07
CA LYS A 20 26.32 0.56 11.33
C LYS A 20 24.97 0.29 12.00
N GLU A 21 24.80 0.78 13.22
CA GLU A 21 23.52 0.71 13.92
C GLU A 21 22.46 1.67 13.32
N PHE A 22 21.18 1.26 13.37
CA PHE A 22 20.02 2.09 13.03
C PHE A 22 18.97 2.07 14.13
N CYS A 23 18.20 3.14 14.20
CA CYS A 23 16.99 3.28 15.01
C CYS A 23 15.73 3.32 14.13
N ALA A 24 14.57 3.12 14.75
CA ALA A 24 13.29 3.26 14.06
C ALA A 24 13.19 4.64 13.39
N ALA A 25 12.65 4.66 12.17
CA ALA A 25 12.50 5.82 11.29
C ALA A 25 13.77 6.26 10.51
N ASP A 26 14.95 5.70 10.81
CA ASP A 26 16.15 5.99 10.04
C ASP A 26 15.98 5.54 8.58
N ILE A 27 16.45 6.39 7.66
CA ILE A 27 16.55 6.06 6.24
C ILE A 27 17.88 5.33 6.04
N ILE A 28 17.82 4.03 5.78
CA ILE A 28 19.00 3.20 5.54
C ILE A 28 19.61 3.59 4.19
N PHE A 29 18.80 3.63 3.15
CA PHE A 29 19.14 4.25 1.88
C PHE A 29 17.89 4.71 1.12
N ALA A 30 18.10 5.55 0.11
CA ALA A 30 17.08 5.91 -0.86
C ALA A 30 17.58 5.64 -2.28
N GLU A 31 16.66 5.29 -3.17
CA GLU A 31 16.99 4.86 -4.53
C GLU A 31 15.97 5.40 -5.53
N ARG A 32 16.44 5.91 -6.67
CA ARG A 32 15.56 6.21 -7.81
C ARG A 32 15.33 4.94 -8.61
N ALA A 33 14.15 4.83 -9.21
CA ALA A 33 13.87 3.72 -10.12
C ALA A 33 14.93 3.64 -11.22
N TYR A 34 15.47 2.44 -11.45
CA TYR A 34 16.29 2.17 -12.62
C TYR A 34 15.46 2.35 -13.90
N SER A 35 14.25 1.81 -13.87
CA SER A 35 13.20 2.04 -14.85
C SER A 35 11.85 1.81 -14.20
N ALA A 36 10.82 2.50 -14.69
CA ALA A 36 9.46 2.35 -14.20
C ALA A 36 8.44 2.69 -15.29
N VAL A 37 7.25 2.09 -15.20
CA VAL A 37 6.13 2.26 -16.12
C VAL A 37 4.79 2.26 -15.38
N VAL A 38 3.81 2.97 -15.93
CA VAL A 38 2.41 2.95 -15.46
C VAL A 38 1.73 1.68 -15.96
N PHE A 39 0.82 1.10 -15.17
CA PHE A 39 -0.01 -0.04 -15.60
C PHE A 39 -0.96 0.33 -16.74
N ASP A 40 -1.21 -0.61 -17.66
CA ASP A 40 -2.05 -0.41 -18.85
C ASP A 40 -3.45 0.13 -18.51
N SER A 41 -4.03 -0.32 -17.39
CA SER A 41 -5.36 0.09 -16.93
C SER A 41 -5.46 1.57 -16.48
N LEU A 42 -4.33 2.24 -16.24
CA LEU A 42 -4.28 3.57 -15.60
C LEU A 42 -3.58 4.64 -16.43
N VAL A 43 -3.23 4.33 -17.68
CA VAL A 43 -2.41 5.19 -18.56
C VAL A 43 -2.96 6.60 -18.77
N ASN A 44 -4.29 6.79 -18.71
CA ASN A 44 -4.93 8.08 -18.96
C ASN A 44 -5.19 8.89 -17.68
N VAL A 45 -4.99 8.31 -16.50
CA VAL A 45 -5.31 8.92 -15.19
C VAL A 45 -4.10 9.05 -14.27
N VAL A 46 -2.94 8.51 -14.67
CA VAL A 46 -1.68 8.57 -13.92
C VAL A 46 -0.57 9.23 -14.74
N CYS A 47 0.17 10.14 -14.10
CA CYS A 47 1.35 10.76 -14.69
C CYS A 47 2.47 9.72 -14.91
N HIS A 48 2.98 9.63 -16.14
CA HIS A 48 4.04 8.69 -16.54
C HIS A 48 5.44 9.04 -16.01
N THR A 49 5.57 10.18 -15.31
CA THR A 49 6.82 10.64 -14.71
C THR A 49 6.83 10.42 -13.20
N CYS A 50 5.82 10.91 -12.49
CA CYS A 50 5.80 10.95 -11.02
C CYS A 50 4.76 10.02 -10.39
N PHE A 51 4.01 9.26 -11.22
CA PHE A 51 3.00 8.30 -10.77
C PHE A 51 1.87 8.90 -9.93
N LYS A 52 1.71 10.22 -9.95
CA LYS A 52 0.58 10.89 -9.31
C LYS A 52 -0.68 10.71 -10.16
N ARG A 53 -1.79 10.40 -9.51
CA ARG A 53 -3.12 10.38 -10.10
C ARG A 53 -3.70 11.79 -10.10
N GLN A 54 -4.26 12.23 -11.23
CA GLN A 54 -4.90 13.53 -11.38
C GLN A 54 -6.09 13.44 -12.34
N GLU A 55 -7.11 14.26 -12.16
CA GLU A 55 -8.28 14.32 -13.05
C GLU A 55 -7.94 14.88 -14.44
N LYS A 56 -6.97 15.80 -14.51
CA LYS A 56 -6.55 16.47 -15.74
C LYS A 56 -5.06 16.24 -15.95
N LEU A 57 -4.72 15.50 -16.99
CA LEU A 57 -3.35 15.26 -17.43
C LEU A 57 -3.15 15.76 -18.86
N HIS A 58 -1.93 16.15 -19.17
CA HIS A 58 -1.52 16.57 -20.50
C HIS A 58 -0.91 15.41 -21.26
N ARG A 59 -1.55 15.03 -22.38
CA ARG A 59 -1.12 13.95 -23.26
C ARG A 59 0.02 14.39 -24.17
N CYS A 60 1.01 13.53 -24.38
CA CYS A 60 2.04 13.71 -25.39
C CYS A 60 1.43 13.79 -26.79
N GLY A 61 1.65 14.91 -27.50
CA GLY A 61 1.08 15.13 -28.83
C GLY A 61 1.62 14.17 -29.91
N GLN A 62 2.80 13.57 -29.70
CA GLN A 62 3.46 12.73 -30.70
C GLN A 62 2.97 11.27 -30.66
N CYS A 63 3.05 10.60 -29.51
CA CYS A 63 2.64 9.20 -29.37
C CYS A 63 1.16 9.04 -28.97
N LYS A 64 0.52 10.09 -28.45
CA LYS A 64 -0.84 10.05 -27.87
C LYS A 64 -1.01 9.01 -26.75
N PHE A 65 0.08 8.54 -26.17
CA PHE A 65 0.11 7.51 -25.13
C PHE A 65 0.45 8.11 -23.75
N ALA A 66 1.64 8.71 -23.62
CA ALA A 66 2.10 9.18 -22.31
C ALA A 66 1.32 10.42 -21.84
N HIS A 67 0.99 10.44 -20.53
CA HIS A 67 0.27 11.52 -19.86
C HIS A 67 1.12 12.10 -18.73
N TYR A 68 1.04 13.41 -18.53
CA TYR A 68 1.87 14.16 -17.57
C TYR A 68 1.04 15.14 -16.76
N CYS A 69 1.45 15.42 -15.52
CA CYS A 69 0.86 16.49 -14.72
C CYS A 69 0.97 17.85 -15.41
N ASP A 70 2.14 18.13 -15.99
CA ASP A 70 2.48 19.41 -16.62
C ASP A 70 3.71 19.27 -17.56
N ARG A 71 4.17 20.40 -18.09
CA ARG A 71 5.38 20.48 -18.94
C ARG A 71 6.67 20.15 -18.18
N THR A 72 6.70 20.23 -16.85
CA THR A 72 7.88 19.85 -16.06
C THR A 72 8.02 18.34 -16.03
N CYS A 73 6.96 17.61 -15.70
CA CYS A 73 6.93 16.14 -15.76
C CYS A 73 7.22 15.63 -17.18
N GLN A 74 6.69 16.31 -18.21
CA GLN A 74 6.96 15.94 -19.60
C GLN A 74 8.45 16.09 -19.97
N LYS A 75 9.10 17.18 -19.53
CA LYS A 75 10.54 17.41 -19.78
C LYS A 75 11.39 16.39 -19.03
N ASP A 76 11.09 16.14 -17.76
CA ASP A 76 11.84 15.21 -16.91
C ASP A 76 11.72 13.76 -17.43
N ALA A 77 10.58 13.39 -18.01
CA ALA A 77 10.40 12.07 -18.64
C ALA A 77 11.13 11.92 -19.98
N TRP A 78 11.53 13.00 -20.66
CA TRP A 78 11.97 12.93 -22.06
C TRP A 78 13.17 12.01 -22.28
N LEU A 79 14.11 11.96 -21.33
CA LEU A 79 15.27 11.07 -21.40
C LEU A 79 14.88 9.60 -21.61
N ASN A 80 13.83 9.14 -20.93
CA ASN A 80 13.36 7.75 -21.00
C ASN A 80 12.21 7.59 -22.01
N HIS A 81 11.39 8.63 -22.20
CA HIS A 81 10.23 8.57 -23.09
C HIS A 81 10.59 8.76 -24.57
N LYS A 82 11.70 9.43 -24.92
CA LYS A 82 12.03 9.74 -26.32
C LYS A 82 12.03 8.48 -27.22
N ASN A 83 12.71 7.42 -26.78
CA ASN A 83 12.81 6.18 -27.55
C ASN A 83 11.45 5.47 -27.60
N GLU A 84 10.80 5.30 -26.45
CA GLU A 84 9.45 4.72 -26.32
C GLU A 84 8.40 5.45 -27.18
N CYS A 85 8.43 6.78 -27.21
CA CYS A 85 7.53 7.62 -27.99
C CYS A 85 7.63 7.31 -29.47
N SER A 86 8.86 7.21 -29.99
CA SER A 86 9.11 6.86 -31.39
C SER A 86 8.77 5.40 -31.70
N ALA A 87 9.07 4.49 -30.77
CA ALA A 87 8.81 3.07 -30.89
C ALA A 87 7.30 2.77 -30.94
N ILE A 88 6.50 3.37 -30.05
CA ILE A 88 5.03 3.24 -30.03
C ILE A 88 4.45 3.75 -31.35
N LYS A 89 4.92 4.91 -31.84
CA LYS A 89 4.44 5.46 -33.12
C LYS A 89 4.78 4.56 -34.31
N ARG A 90 5.97 3.96 -34.33
CA ARG A 90 6.42 3.01 -35.37
C ARG A 90 5.65 1.70 -35.32
N TYR A 91 5.46 1.15 -34.13
CA TYR A 91 4.77 -0.12 -33.91
C TYR A 91 3.25 0.02 -34.11
N GLY A 92 2.70 1.21 -33.93
CA GLY A 92 1.28 1.53 -34.17
C GLY A 92 0.34 1.09 -33.04
N LYS A 93 0.86 0.42 -32.01
CA LYS A 93 0.13 -0.02 -30.82
C LYS A 93 0.98 0.21 -29.57
N VAL A 94 0.35 0.12 -28.40
CA VAL A 94 1.01 0.18 -27.10
C VAL A 94 1.19 -1.27 -26.61
N PRO A 95 2.44 -1.74 -26.41
CA PRO A 95 2.70 -3.03 -25.77
C PRO A 95 2.31 -3.01 -24.28
N ASN A 96 2.19 -4.19 -23.68
CA ASN A 96 1.87 -4.30 -22.25
C ASN A 96 2.94 -3.66 -21.34
N GLU A 97 2.61 -3.44 -20.07
CA GLU A 97 3.57 -2.87 -19.09
C GLU A 97 4.91 -3.60 -19.02
N ASN A 98 4.94 -4.94 -19.05
CA ASN A 98 6.17 -5.71 -18.94
C ASN A 98 7.10 -5.47 -20.14
N ILE A 99 6.56 -5.46 -21.36
CA ILE A 99 7.31 -5.17 -22.58
C ILE A 99 7.82 -3.72 -22.57
N ARG A 100 7.00 -2.76 -22.13
CA ARG A 100 7.42 -1.35 -22.01
C ARG A 100 8.53 -1.20 -20.98
N LEU A 101 8.45 -1.89 -19.84
CA LEU A 101 9.49 -1.86 -18.81
C LEU A 101 10.78 -2.50 -19.31
N ALA A 102 10.71 -3.67 -19.94
CA ALA A 102 11.87 -4.34 -20.54
C ALA A 102 12.57 -3.44 -21.56
N ALA A 103 11.80 -2.76 -22.42
CA ALA A 103 12.35 -1.82 -23.39
C ALA A 103 13.03 -0.62 -22.72
N ARG A 104 12.44 -0.03 -21.67
CA ARG A 104 13.07 1.06 -20.91
C ARG A 104 14.38 0.63 -20.23
N ILE A 105 14.42 -0.59 -19.67
CA ILE A 105 15.63 -1.18 -19.10
C ILE A 105 16.70 -1.31 -20.18
N MET A 106 16.40 -1.93 -21.32
CA MET A 106 17.37 -2.15 -22.40
C MET A 106 17.84 -0.86 -23.07
N TRP A 107 16.97 0.14 -23.26
CA TRP A 107 17.40 1.47 -23.75
C TRP A 107 18.31 2.18 -22.75
N ARG A 108 18.13 1.95 -21.45
CA ARG A 108 19.04 2.46 -20.43
C ARG A 108 20.39 1.76 -20.48
N VAL A 109 20.40 0.43 -20.60
CA VAL A 109 21.63 -0.38 -20.77
C VAL A 109 22.40 0.08 -22.01
N GLU A 110 21.72 0.25 -23.15
CA GLU A 110 22.33 0.77 -24.40
C GLU A 110 22.93 2.17 -24.20
N ARG A 111 22.19 3.08 -23.56
CA ARG A 111 22.63 4.46 -23.33
C ARG A 111 23.83 4.56 -22.40
N GLU A 112 23.89 3.72 -21.37
CA GLU A 112 24.94 3.72 -20.35
C GLU A 112 26.10 2.76 -20.69
N GLY A 113 25.92 1.89 -21.68
CA GLY A 113 26.88 0.86 -22.08
C GLY A 113 27.05 -0.27 -21.07
N SER A 114 26.25 -0.29 -20.00
CA SER A 114 26.29 -1.26 -18.91
C SER A 114 24.94 -1.33 -18.20
N GLY A 115 24.61 -2.49 -17.62
CA GLY A 115 23.50 -2.63 -16.67
C GLY A 115 23.81 -2.11 -15.26
N LEU A 116 25.06 -1.76 -14.98
CA LEU A 116 25.50 -1.17 -13.71
C LEU A 116 25.49 0.35 -13.81
N THR A 117 24.63 1.00 -13.02
CA THR A 117 24.67 2.47 -12.85
C THR A 117 25.46 2.85 -11.59
N GLU A 118 26.08 4.04 -11.60
CA GLU A 118 26.63 4.69 -10.41
C GLU A 118 25.67 4.61 -9.21
N GLY A 119 26.21 4.20 -8.06
CA GLY A 119 25.45 4.03 -6.82
C GLY A 119 24.67 2.70 -6.70
N CYS A 120 24.70 1.83 -7.73
CA CYS A 120 24.15 0.48 -7.64
C CYS A 120 25.21 -0.53 -7.17
N LEU A 121 24.79 -1.45 -6.30
CA LEU A 121 25.59 -2.56 -5.78
C LEU A 121 25.55 -3.78 -6.71
N VAL A 122 24.66 -3.78 -7.69
CA VAL A 122 24.41 -4.87 -8.65
C VAL A 122 23.94 -4.27 -9.97
N SER A 123 24.32 -4.87 -11.10
CA SER A 123 23.75 -4.52 -12.39
C SER A 123 22.32 -5.06 -12.52
N VAL A 124 21.50 -4.42 -13.34
CA VAL A 124 20.11 -4.88 -13.56
C VAL A 124 20.04 -6.29 -14.17
N ASP A 125 21.05 -6.68 -14.94
CA ASP A 125 21.20 -8.00 -15.59
C ASP A 125 21.86 -9.06 -14.68
N ASP A 126 22.34 -8.67 -13.50
CA ASP A 126 22.79 -9.61 -12.47
C ASP A 126 21.72 -9.82 -11.39
N LEU A 127 20.53 -9.21 -11.51
CA LEU A 127 19.43 -9.46 -10.59
C LEU A 127 18.92 -10.90 -10.72
N GLN A 128 18.37 -11.42 -9.62
CA GLN A 128 17.87 -12.79 -9.59
C GLN A 128 16.73 -12.95 -10.60
N ASN A 129 16.78 -13.99 -11.42
CA ASN A 129 15.65 -14.44 -12.20
C ASN A 129 15.36 -15.92 -11.88
N HIS A 130 14.12 -16.33 -12.11
CA HIS A 130 13.68 -17.72 -11.90
C HIS A 130 13.04 -18.31 -13.15
N VAL A 131 13.44 -17.83 -14.34
CA VAL A 131 12.89 -18.29 -15.63
C VAL A 131 12.98 -19.81 -15.79
N GLU A 132 14.02 -20.44 -15.23
CA GLU A 132 14.19 -21.91 -15.24
C GLU A 132 13.11 -22.66 -14.44
N HIS A 133 12.47 -21.98 -13.48
CA HIS A 133 11.42 -22.55 -12.62
C HIS A 133 10.01 -22.16 -13.09
N PHE A 134 9.89 -21.40 -14.17
CA PHE A 134 8.58 -20.98 -14.69
C PHE A 134 7.77 -22.21 -15.12
N GLY A 135 6.50 -22.23 -14.72
CA GLY A 135 5.54 -23.22 -15.20
C GLY A 135 5.24 -23.08 -16.69
N GLU A 136 4.53 -24.05 -17.28
CA GLU A 136 4.23 -24.04 -18.72
C GLU A 136 3.47 -22.78 -19.18
N GLU A 137 2.54 -22.29 -18.35
CA GLU A 137 1.77 -21.07 -18.60
C GLU A 137 2.67 -19.83 -18.59
N GLU A 138 3.51 -19.67 -17.56
CA GLU A 138 4.46 -18.55 -17.43
C GLU A 138 5.47 -18.54 -18.57
N GLN A 139 5.98 -19.71 -18.98
CA GLN A 139 6.87 -19.81 -20.14
C GLN A 139 6.16 -19.46 -21.44
N LYS A 140 4.87 -19.77 -21.57
CA LYS A 140 4.07 -19.40 -22.75
C LYS A 140 3.86 -17.89 -22.80
N GLU A 141 3.51 -17.26 -21.68
CA GLU A 141 3.38 -15.81 -21.56
C GLU A 141 4.71 -15.11 -21.90
N LEU A 142 5.83 -15.59 -21.33
CA LEU A 142 7.15 -15.07 -21.64
C LEU A 142 7.48 -15.13 -23.13
N ARG A 143 7.17 -16.23 -23.82
CA ARG A 143 7.39 -16.34 -25.27
C ARG A 143 6.56 -15.32 -26.07
N LEU A 144 5.32 -15.07 -25.67
CA LEU A 144 4.45 -14.07 -26.32
C LEU A 144 4.99 -12.65 -26.10
N ASP A 145 5.46 -12.36 -24.89
CA ASP A 145 6.07 -11.08 -24.55
C ASP A 145 7.37 -10.84 -25.33
N VAL A 146 8.22 -11.86 -25.46
CA VAL A 146 9.46 -11.79 -26.25
C VAL A 146 9.17 -11.56 -27.74
N ASP A 147 8.21 -12.27 -28.33
CA ASP A 147 7.84 -12.07 -29.74
C ASP A 147 7.30 -10.65 -29.98
N THR A 148 6.40 -10.19 -29.10
CA THR A 148 5.85 -8.84 -29.16
C THR A 148 6.94 -7.78 -28.97
N PHE A 149 7.88 -8.03 -28.04
CA PHE A 149 9.04 -7.17 -27.82
C PHE A 149 9.89 -7.03 -29.08
N LEU A 150 10.20 -8.13 -29.78
CA LEU A 150 11.01 -8.09 -31.01
C LEU A 150 10.36 -7.25 -32.12
N GLN A 151 9.03 -7.28 -32.23
CA GLN A 151 8.30 -6.43 -33.17
C GLN A 151 8.31 -4.95 -32.74
N TYR A 152 8.19 -4.70 -31.43
CA TYR A 152 8.19 -3.37 -30.83
C TYR A 152 9.57 -2.70 -30.81
N TRP A 153 10.65 -3.48 -30.68
CA TRP A 153 12.03 -3.03 -30.53
C TRP A 153 12.57 -2.38 -31.81
N PRO A 154 13.10 -1.13 -31.76
CA PRO A 154 13.54 -0.45 -32.98
C PRO A 154 14.82 -1.04 -33.58
N PRO A 155 14.88 -1.31 -34.90
CA PRO A 155 16.04 -1.89 -35.59
C PRO A 155 17.32 -1.08 -35.46
N GLN A 156 17.20 0.23 -35.25
CA GLN A 156 18.33 1.13 -35.06
C GLN A 156 18.89 1.14 -33.63
N SER A 157 18.22 0.51 -32.68
CA SER A 157 18.73 0.37 -31.30
C SER A 157 19.72 -0.80 -31.24
N GLN A 158 20.52 -0.87 -30.19
CA GLN A 158 21.34 -2.05 -29.88
C GLN A 158 20.47 -3.33 -29.92
N GLN A 159 20.94 -4.34 -30.64
CA GLN A 159 20.27 -5.64 -30.70
C GLN A 159 20.78 -6.52 -29.55
N PHE A 160 19.85 -7.09 -28.79
CA PHE A 160 20.13 -7.99 -27.68
C PHE A 160 19.79 -9.42 -28.07
N SER A 161 20.50 -10.40 -27.49
CA SER A 161 20.20 -11.82 -27.73
C SER A 161 18.83 -12.18 -27.13
N MET A 162 18.17 -13.20 -27.69
CA MET A 162 16.92 -13.70 -27.12
C MET A 162 17.09 -14.15 -25.66
N GLN A 163 18.25 -14.71 -25.31
CA GLN A 163 18.57 -15.11 -23.94
C GLN A 163 18.59 -13.91 -23.00
N TYR A 164 19.21 -12.79 -23.42
CA TYR A 164 19.25 -11.57 -22.62
C TYR A 164 17.85 -10.95 -22.47
N ILE A 165 17.07 -10.91 -23.55
CA ILE A 165 15.69 -10.38 -23.52
C ILE A 165 14.83 -11.20 -22.55
N SER A 166 14.82 -12.53 -22.68
CA SER A 166 14.10 -13.42 -21.77
C SER A 166 14.58 -13.29 -20.32
N HIS A 167 15.89 -13.10 -20.12
CA HIS A 167 16.47 -12.87 -18.80
C HIS A 167 15.90 -11.58 -18.16
N ILE A 168 15.84 -10.47 -18.90
CA ILE A 168 15.28 -9.20 -18.40
C ILE A 168 13.80 -9.32 -18.02
N PHE A 169 12.99 -10.06 -18.79
CA PHE A 169 11.61 -10.35 -18.39
C PHE A 169 11.53 -11.15 -17.09
N GLY A 170 12.41 -12.15 -16.93
CA GLY A 170 12.57 -12.86 -15.67
C GLY A 170 12.93 -11.94 -14.49
N VAL A 171 13.86 -11.01 -14.71
CA VAL A 171 14.23 -10.00 -13.71
C VAL A 171 13.03 -9.13 -13.33
N ILE A 172 12.22 -8.69 -14.29
CA ILE A 172 11.00 -7.90 -14.02
C ILE A 172 10.03 -8.68 -13.14
N ASN A 173 9.76 -9.95 -13.46
CA ASN A 173 8.81 -10.77 -12.71
C ASN A 173 9.26 -11.04 -11.27
N CYS A 174 10.56 -11.20 -11.04
CA CYS A 174 11.09 -11.51 -9.70
C CYS A 174 11.42 -10.26 -8.85
N ASN A 175 11.69 -9.11 -9.47
CA ASN A 175 12.23 -7.92 -8.79
C ASN A 175 11.40 -6.65 -9.01
N GLY A 176 10.27 -6.75 -9.71
CA GLY A 176 9.36 -5.63 -9.93
C GLY A 176 8.75 -5.14 -8.61
N PHE A 177 8.94 -3.86 -8.31
CA PHE A 177 8.34 -3.19 -7.17
C PHE A 177 7.11 -2.39 -7.61
N THR A 178 5.98 -2.63 -6.96
CA THR A 178 4.73 -1.92 -7.24
C THR A 178 4.81 -0.46 -6.75
N LEU A 179 4.46 0.47 -7.63
CA LEU A 179 4.40 1.90 -7.34
C LEU A 179 2.97 2.31 -6.99
N SER A 180 2.80 3.11 -5.95
CA SER A 180 1.50 3.63 -5.52
C SER A 180 1.27 5.08 -5.95
N ASP A 181 0.01 5.46 -6.05
CA ASP A 181 -0.34 6.89 -6.15
C ASP A 181 0.06 7.67 -4.90
N GLN A 182 0.01 9.00 -4.98
CA GLN A 182 0.41 9.89 -3.89
C GLN A 182 -0.42 9.75 -2.60
N ARG A 183 -1.54 9.04 -2.65
CA ARG A 183 -2.43 8.80 -1.52
C ARG A 183 -2.24 7.38 -0.94
N GLY A 184 -1.41 6.54 -1.57
CA GLY A 184 -1.19 5.15 -1.19
C GLY A 184 -2.45 4.29 -1.34
N LEU A 185 -3.40 4.69 -2.20
CA LEU A 185 -4.70 4.01 -2.31
C LEU A 185 -4.72 2.92 -3.37
N GLN A 186 -3.94 3.10 -4.43
CA GLN A 186 -3.93 2.19 -5.56
C GLN A 186 -2.53 1.98 -6.09
N ALA A 187 -2.24 0.74 -6.48
CA ALA A 187 -1.10 0.37 -7.30
C ALA A 187 -1.26 0.95 -8.70
N VAL A 188 -0.31 1.78 -9.15
CA VAL A 188 -0.40 2.55 -10.40
C VAL A 188 0.68 2.23 -11.42
N GLY A 189 1.72 1.50 -11.03
CA GLY A 189 2.77 1.09 -11.93
C GLY A 189 3.73 0.09 -11.29
N VAL A 190 4.78 -0.21 -12.04
CA VAL A 190 5.86 -1.11 -11.61
C VAL A 190 7.20 -0.48 -11.96
N GLY A 191 8.18 -0.63 -11.09
CA GLY A 191 9.55 -0.18 -11.29
C GLY A 191 10.59 -1.18 -10.78
N VAL A 192 11.80 -1.07 -11.30
CA VAL A 192 12.95 -1.89 -10.85
C VAL A 192 13.91 -1.00 -10.07
N PHE A 193 14.32 -1.50 -8.90
CA PHE A 193 15.19 -0.81 -7.95
C PHE A 193 16.32 -1.79 -7.57
N PRO A 194 17.45 -1.78 -8.31
CA PRO A 194 18.48 -2.82 -8.20
C PRO A 194 19.02 -3.02 -6.78
N ASN A 195 19.21 -1.95 -6.01
CA ASN A 195 19.73 -2.09 -4.64
C ASN A 195 18.67 -2.67 -3.70
N LEU A 196 17.42 -2.21 -3.81
CA LEU A 196 16.31 -2.78 -3.05
C LEU A 196 16.09 -4.27 -3.35
N ALA A 197 16.29 -4.70 -4.60
CA ALA A 197 16.13 -6.09 -5.02
C ALA A 197 17.14 -7.07 -4.38
N LEU A 198 18.18 -6.56 -3.69
CA LEU A 198 19.11 -7.36 -2.90
C LEU A 198 18.62 -7.61 -1.46
N VAL A 199 17.53 -6.97 -1.03
CA VAL A 199 16.99 -7.11 0.33
C VAL A 199 16.09 -8.34 0.40
N ASN A 200 16.47 -9.31 1.23
CA ASN A 200 15.73 -10.56 1.38
C ASN A 200 14.40 -10.41 2.10
N HIS A 201 13.58 -11.46 1.99
CA HIS A 201 12.30 -11.54 2.67
C HIS A 201 12.42 -11.97 4.14
N ASP A 202 11.63 -11.32 5.01
CA ASP A 202 11.15 -11.90 6.27
C ASP A 202 9.66 -11.53 6.47
N CYS A 203 8.86 -12.44 7.03
CA CYS A 203 7.45 -12.16 7.35
C CYS A 203 7.31 -11.14 8.48
N TRP A 204 8.34 -11.01 9.33
CA TRP A 204 8.42 -10.02 10.40
C TRP A 204 9.69 -9.19 10.23
N PRO A 205 9.71 -8.29 9.24
CA PRO A 205 10.92 -7.64 8.80
C PRO A 205 11.42 -6.59 9.79
N ASN A 206 12.72 -6.30 9.72
CA ASN A 206 13.32 -5.16 10.42
C ASN A 206 13.30 -3.86 9.60
N CYS A 207 12.99 -3.94 8.30
CA CYS A 207 12.84 -2.79 7.41
C CYS A 207 11.46 -2.70 6.75
N THR A 208 11.14 -1.51 6.24
CA THR A 208 10.00 -1.26 5.36
C THR A 208 10.42 -0.42 4.17
N VAL A 209 9.68 -0.55 3.06
CA VAL A 209 9.92 0.20 1.84
C VAL A 209 8.76 1.16 1.62
N ILE A 210 9.08 2.42 1.31
CA ILE A 210 8.09 3.40 0.89
C ILE A 210 8.48 4.06 -0.42
N PHE A 211 7.51 4.23 -1.32
CA PHE A 211 7.68 5.00 -2.54
C PHE A 211 7.19 6.43 -2.34
N ASN A 212 8.09 7.40 -2.48
CA ASN A 212 7.78 8.81 -2.46
C ASN A 212 7.69 9.34 -3.90
N ASN A 213 6.52 9.84 -4.31
CA ASN A 213 6.29 10.39 -5.66
C ASN A 213 7.06 11.69 -5.94
N GLY A 214 7.69 12.29 -4.93
CA GLY A 214 8.35 13.59 -5.02
C GLY A 214 7.36 14.77 -5.11
N ASN A 215 7.91 15.98 -5.11
CA ASN A 215 7.15 17.21 -5.34
C ASN A 215 7.96 18.22 -6.16
N HIS A 216 7.56 18.44 -7.41
CA HIS A 216 8.22 19.36 -8.33
C HIS A 216 7.89 20.85 -8.08
N GLU A 217 6.91 21.17 -7.22
CA GLU A 217 6.62 22.55 -6.80
C GLU A 217 7.64 23.08 -5.77
N ALA A 218 8.35 22.18 -5.10
CA ALA A 218 9.42 22.52 -4.18
C ALA A 218 10.78 22.57 -4.92
N VAL A 219 11.77 23.22 -4.32
CA VAL A 219 13.11 23.43 -4.92
C VAL A 219 13.67 22.08 -5.44
N LYS A 220 13.86 21.97 -6.76
CA LYS A 220 14.14 20.71 -7.50
C LYS A 220 15.37 19.92 -7.01
N SER A 221 16.28 20.56 -6.30
CA SER A 221 17.52 19.96 -5.80
C SER A 221 17.41 19.36 -4.39
N MET A 222 16.31 19.58 -3.66
CA MET A 222 16.21 19.05 -2.31
C MET A 222 15.98 17.54 -2.31
N PHE A 223 16.75 16.80 -1.51
CA PHE A 223 16.64 15.35 -1.40
C PHE A 223 15.19 14.88 -1.17
N HIS A 224 14.45 15.59 -0.32
CA HIS A 224 13.10 15.21 0.07
C HIS A 224 12.02 15.43 -1.01
N THR A 225 12.33 16.15 -2.10
CA THR A 225 11.38 16.48 -3.18
C THR A 225 11.50 15.54 -4.39
N GLN A 226 12.46 14.63 -4.39
CA GLN A 226 12.74 13.74 -5.51
C GLN A 226 11.91 12.46 -5.44
N MET A 227 11.44 11.99 -6.60
CA MET A 227 10.81 10.67 -6.69
C MET A 227 11.84 9.57 -6.40
N ARG A 228 11.56 8.73 -5.41
CA ARG A 228 12.47 7.68 -4.93
C ARG A 228 11.73 6.65 -4.08
N ILE A 229 12.29 5.46 -3.93
CA ILE A 229 11.99 4.60 -2.78
C ILE A 229 12.92 4.93 -1.62
N GLU A 230 12.49 4.61 -0.42
CA GLU A 230 13.30 4.67 0.80
C GLU A 230 13.17 3.34 1.54
N LEU A 231 14.31 2.75 1.92
CA LEU A 231 14.36 1.64 2.87
C LEU A 231 14.53 2.22 4.27
N ARG A 232 13.56 1.97 5.15
CA ARG A 232 13.48 2.56 6.48
C ARG A 232 13.50 1.47 7.56
N ALA A 233 14.22 1.73 8.65
CA ALA A 233 14.24 0.82 9.79
C ALA A 233 12.93 0.90 10.59
N LEU A 234 12.37 -0.27 10.93
CA LEU A 234 11.15 -0.41 11.75
C LEU A 234 11.44 -0.43 13.25
N GLY A 235 12.70 -0.63 13.63
CA GLY A 235 13.18 -0.81 14.99
C GLY A 235 14.68 -0.58 15.08
N LYS A 236 15.31 -1.08 16.15
CA LYS A 236 16.77 -1.10 16.24
C LYS A 236 17.32 -2.19 15.33
N ILE A 237 18.39 -1.89 14.61
CA ILE A 237 19.14 -2.84 13.77
C ILE A 237 20.61 -2.71 14.15
N SER A 238 21.25 -3.83 14.47
CA SER A 238 22.66 -3.83 14.87
C SER A 238 23.59 -3.82 13.65
N GLU A 239 24.82 -3.34 13.82
CA GLU A 239 25.85 -3.51 12.78
C GLU A 239 26.04 -5.01 12.48
N GLY A 240 26.14 -5.35 11.19
CA GLY A 240 26.26 -6.71 10.69
C GLY A 240 24.95 -7.49 10.56
N GLU A 241 23.83 -6.97 11.06
CA GLU A 241 22.51 -7.61 10.97
C GLU A 241 21.98 -7.58 9.52
N GLU A 242 21.38 -8.70 9.06
CA GLU A 242 20.71 -8.78 7.77
C GLU A 242 19.50 -7.84 7.72
N LEU A 243 19.39 -7.05 6.65
CA LEU A 243 18.24 -6.21 6.37
C LEU A 243 17.20 -7.03 5.62
N THR A 244 15.97 -7.04 6.11
CA THR A 244 14.86 -7.78 5.50
C THR A 244 13.61 -6.92 5.37
N VAL A 245 12.80 -7.22 4.34
CA VAL A 245 11.47 -6.62 4.10
C VAL A 245 10.43 -7.72 3.91
N SER A 246 9.15 -7.40 4.08
CA SER A 246 8.09 -8.35 3.71
C SER A 246 7.71 -8.18 2.24
N TYR A 247 7.72 -9.26 1.46
CA TYR A 247 7.31 -9.25 0.06
C TYR A 247 5.79 -9.40 -0.11
N ILE A 248 5.14 -9.90 0.94
CA ILE A 248 3.70 -10.15 0.99
C ILE A 248 3.08 -9.50 2.23
N ASP A 249 1.76 -9.47 2.29
CA ASP A 249 1.04 -9.05 3.49
C ASP A 249 1.20 -10.10 4.62
N PHE A 250 1.26 -9.64 5.87
CA PHE A 250 1.45 -10.52 7.02
C PHE A 250 0.16 -11.22 7.49
N LEU A 251 -1.03 -10.69 7.18
CA LEU A 251 -2.33 -11.21 7.64
C LEU A 251 -2.75 -12.47 6.90
N ASN A 252 -1.99 -13.54 7.12
CA ASN A 252 -2.34 -14.87 6.70
C ASN A 252 -1.63 -15.89 7.59
N ILE A 253 -2.10 -17.13 7.60
CA ILE A 253 -1.41 -18.21 8.31
C ILE A 253 -0.07 -18.53 7.64
N SER A 254 0.89 -19.05 8.42
CA SER A 254 2.25 -19.35 7.93
C SER A 254 2.28 -20.25 6.69
N GLU A 255 1.39 -21.26 6.62
CA GLU A 255 1.27 -22.17 5.47
C GLU A 255 0.91 -21.40 4.19
N GLU A 256 -0.06 -20.49 4.27
CA GLU A 256 -0.52 -19.71 3.13
C GLU A 256 0.51 -18.65 2.71
N ARG A 257 1.18 -18.01 3.68
CA ARG A 257 2.33 -17.13 3.39
C ARG A 257 3.43 -17.88 2.63
N LYS A 258 3.79 -19.11 3.06
CA LYS A 258 4.77 -19.95 2.35
C LYS A 258 4.30 -20.33 0.94
N LYS A 259 3.02 -20.67 0.75
CA LYS A 259 2.47 -20.97 -0.59
C LYS A 259 2.58 -19.77 -1.53
N GLN A 260 2.24 -18.57 -1.05
CA GLN A 260 2.35 -17.34 -1.84
C GLN A 260 3.80 -17.03 -2.21
N LEU A 261 4.72 -17.12 -1.24
CA LEU A 261 6.14 -16.88 -1.46
C LEU A 261 6.75 -17.91 -2.42
N LYS A 262 6.42 -19.19 -2.26
CA LYS A 262 6.87 -20.26 -3.15
C LYS A 262 6.38 -20.06 -4.58
N ARG A 263 5.11 -19.66 -4.73
CA ARG A 263 4.50 -19.43 -6.05
C ARG A 263 5.11 -18.22 -6.77
N GLN A 264 5.32 -17.11 -6.06
CA GLN A 264 5.76 -15.85 -6.68
C GLN A 264 7.29 -15.69 -6.74
N TYR A 265 7.99 -16.22 -5.74
CA TYR A 265 9.43 -15.98 -5.52
C TYR A 265 10.25 -17.27 -5.42
N TYR A 266 9.64 -18.45 -5.63
CA TYR A 266 10.32 -19.73 -5.77
C TYR A 266 11.18 -20.17 -4.58
N PHE A 267 10.85 -19.74 -3.35
CA PHE A 267 11.52 -20.17 -2.13
C PHE A 267 10.54 -20.55 -1.02
N ASP A 268 10.99 -21.41 -0.10
CA ASP A 268 10.26 -21.76 1.11
C ASP A 268 10.75 -20.89 2.28
N CYS A 269 9.87 -20.06 2.85
CA CYS A 269 10.24 -19.13 3.92
C CYS A 269 10.57 -19.84 5.24
N THR A 270 11.73 -19.52 5.80
CA THR A 270 12.29 -20.10 7.03
C THR A 270 12.41 -19.11 8.19
N CYS A 271 11.77 -17.94 8.11
CA CYS A 271 11.77 -17.00 9.23
C CYS A 271 11.12 -17.59 10.50
N GLU A 272 11.41 -17.00 11.65
CA GLU A 272 10.91 -17.46 12.95
C GLU A 272 9.38 -17.59 12.97
N HIS A 273 8.67 -16.61 12.39
CA HIS A 273 7.21 -16.61 12.31
C HIS A 273 6.65 -17.76 11.48
N CYS A 274 7.37 -18.19 10.44
CA CYS A 274 6.97 -19.29 9.56
C CYS A 274 7.38 -20.65 10.12
N GLN A 275 8.48 -20.75 10.86
CA GLN A 275 8.94 -22.00 11.47
C GLN A 275 8.13 -22.36 12.71
N LYS A 276 7.82 -21.38 13.55
CA LYS A 276 7.09 -21.58 14.82
C LYS A 276 5.58 -21.38 14.69
N GLY A 277 5.08 -20.98 13.51
CA GLY A 277 3.66 -20.65 13.31
C GLY A 277 3.19 -19.49 14.20
N LEU A 278 4.05 -18.50 14.45
CA LEU A 278 3.72 -17.39 15.36
C LEU A 278 2.54 -16.60 14.80
N LYS A 279 1.54 -16.36 15.65
CA LYS A 279 0.25 -15.71 15.37
C LYS A 279 -0.78 -16.57 14.63
N ASP A 280 -0.46 -17.80 14.20
CA ASP A 280 -1.42 -18.65 13.49
C ASP A 280 -2.64 -19.02 14.38
N ASP A 281 -2.40 -19.18 15.68
CA ASP A 281 -3.42 -19.36 16.71
C ASP A 281 -4.36 -18.16 16.82
N LEU A 282 -3.82 -16.94 16.72
CA LEU A 282 -4.62 -15.71 16.72
C LEU A 282 -5.36 -15.51 15.39
N PHE A 283 -4.72 -15.82 14.26
CA PHE A 283 -5.30 -15.72 12.93
C PHE A 283 -6.49 -16.67 12.73
N LEU A 284 -6.45 -17.85 13.36
CA LEU A 284 -7.55 -18.80 13.40
C LEU A 284 -8.28 -18.77 14.74
N GLY A 285 -8.17 -17.67 15.48
CA GLY A 285 -8.72 -17.52 16.82
C GLY A 285 -10.22 -17.80 16.85
N VAL A 286 -10.65 -18.56 17.85
CA VAL A 286 -12.05 -18.93 18.12
C VAL A 286 -12.49 -18.37 19.47
N LYS A 287 -13.80 -18.30 19.71
CA LYS A 287 -14.35 -17.95 21.02
C LYS A 287 -14.02 -19.05 22.03
N ASP A 288 -13.69 -18.64 23.27
CA ASP A 288 -13.43 -19.58 24.37
C ASP A 288 -14.71 -19.96 25.13
N ASP A 289 -15.74 -19.10 25.10
CA ASP A 289 -17.02 -19.34 25.77
C ASP A 289 -18.20 -18.79 24.94
N PRO A 290 -19.08 -19.67 24.40
CA PRO A 290 -18.92 -21.12 24.33
C PRO A 290 -17.84 -21.50 23.31
N LYS A 291 -16.99 -22.48 23.64
CA LYS A 291 -15.96 -22.98 22.71
C LYS A 291 -16.59 -23.79 21.57
N PRO A 292 -16.44 -23.39 20.29
CA PRO A 292 -17.00 -24.11 19.18
C PRO A 292 -16.25 -25.43 18.92
N SER A 293 -16.97 -26.43 18.39
CA SER A 293 -16.35 -27.70 17.97
C SER A 293 -15.50 -27.52 16.70
N GLN A 294 -14.56 -28.43 16.46
CA GLN A 294 -13.69 -28.35 15.28
C GLN A 294 -14.46 -28.41 13.95
N GLU A 295 -15.56 -29.17 13.90
CA GLU A 295 -16.39 -29.25 12.69
C GLU A 295 -17.16 -27.93 12.45
N VAL A 296 -17.70 -27.31 13.50
CA VAL A 296 -18.32 -25.97 13.40
C VAL A 296 -17.31 -24.93 12.90
N VAL A 297 -16.07 -24.99 13.37
CA VAL A 297 -15.00 -24.08 12.92
C VAL A 297 -14.69 -24.30 11.43
N LYS A 298 -14.56 -25.55 10.97
CA LYS A 298 -14.31 -25.85 9.54
C LYS A 298 -15.46 -25.38 8.65
N GLU A 299 -16.69 -25.67 9.04
CA GLU A 299 -17.89 -25.21 8.32
C GLU A 299 -17.94 -23.68 8.24
N MET A 300 -17.65 -23.00 9.35
CA MET A 300 -17.61 -21.54 9.40
C MET A 300 -16.51 -20.95 8.52
N ILE A 301 -15.34 -21.58 8.46
CA ILE A 301 -14.24 -21.18 7.55
C ILE A 301 -14.70 -21.32 6.09
N GLN A 302 -15.30 -22.46 5.72
CA GLN A 302 -15.77 -22.68 4.35
C GLN A 302 -16.85 -21.67 3.97
N PHE A 303 -17.86 -21.48 4.82
CA PHE A 303 -18.90 -20.47 4.60
C PHE A 303 -18.33 -19.06 4.45
N SER A 304 -17.29 -18.72 5.22
CA SER A 304 -16.63 -17.42 5.13
C SER A 304 -15.91 -17.24 3.79
N LYS A 305 -15.20 -18.27 3.30
CA LYS A 305 -14.56 -18.27 1.98
C LYS A 305 -15.59 -18.08 0.86
N ASP A 306 -16.66 -18.89 0.87
CA ASP A 306 -17.73 -18.79 -0.13
C ASP A 306 -18.41 -17.41 -0.13
N THR A 307 -18.53 -16.80 1.05
CA THR A 307 -19.10 -15.46 1.19
C THR A 307 -18.16 -14.38 0.67
N LEU A 308 -16.84 -14.50 0.91
CA LEU A 308 -15.85 -13.57 0.37
C LEU A 308 -15.84 -13.58 -1.17
N GLU A 309 -15.95 -14.74 -1.80
CA GLU A 309 -16.06 -14.85 -3.26
C GLU A 309 -17.31 -14.13 -3.80
N LYS A 310 -18.46 -14.28 -3.13
CA LYS A 310 -19.70 -13.57 -3.47
C LYS A 310 -19.57 -12.06 -3.28
N ILE A 311 -18.91 -11.63 -2.20
CA ILE A 311 -18.62 -10.23 -1.91
C ILE A 311 -17.75 -9.63 -3.01
N ASP A 312 -16.68 -10.31 -3.42
CA ASP A 312 -15.77 -9.83 -4.47
C ASP A 312 -16.50 -9.66 -5.80
N LYS A 313 -17.36 -10.63 -6.17
CA LYS A 313 -18.23 -10.51 -7.35
C LYS A 313 -19.17 -9.31 -7.26
N ALA A 314 -19.94 -9.18 -6.18
CA ALA A 314 -20.87 -8.07 -5.98
C ALA A 314 -20.16 -6.70 -5.98
N ARG A 315 -18.95 -6.63 -5.38
CA ARG A 315 -18.12 -5.41 -5.36
C ARG A 315 -17.65 -5.03 -6.76
N SER A 316 -17.25 -6.01 -7.58
CA SER A 316 -16.83 -5.78 -8.97
C SER A 316 -17.97 -5.26 -9.86
N GLU A 317 -19.21 -5.64 -9.55
CA GLU A 317 -20.43 -5.20 -10.24
C GLU A 317 -20.99 -3.87 -9.66
N GLY A 318 -20.35 -3.28 -8.64
CA GLY A 318 -20.80 -2.04 -8.00
C GLY A 318 -22.03 -2.19 -7.10
N LEU A 319 -22.39 -3.42 -6.69
CA LEU A 319 -23.57 -3.73 -5.88
C LEU A 319 -23.27 -3.53 -4.38
N TYR A 320 -22.96 -2.30 -3.99
CA TYR A 320 -22.44 -1.98 -2.65
C TYR A 320 -23.40 -2.33 -1.50
N HIS A 321 -24.71 -2.17 -1.68
CA HIS A 321 -25.67 -2.58 -0.66
C HIS A 321 -25.71 -4.10 -0.45
N GLU A 322 -25.53 -4.89 -1.50
CA GLU A 322 -25.44 -6.35 -1.40
C GLU A 322 -24.14 -6.77 -0.71
N VAL A 323 -23.03 -6.10 -0.99
CA VAL A 323 -21.75 -6.31 -0.27
C VAL A 323 -21.93 -6.11 1.23
N VAL A 324 -22.57 -5.01 1.64
CA VAL A 324 -22.84 -4.72 3.05
C VAL A 324 -23.72 -5.81 3.68
N LYS A 325 -24.78 -6.22 2.98
CA LYS A 325 -25.69 -7.29 3.45
C LYS A 325 -24.93 -8.60 3.68
N LEU A 326 -24.15 -9.05 2.69
CA LEU A 326 -23.33 -10.26 2.80
C LEU A 326 -22.35 -10.19 3.97
N CYS A 327 -21.69 -9.04 4.17
CA CYS A 327 -20.78 -8.85 5.30
C CYS A 327 -21.50 -8.96 6.64
N ARG A 328 -22.65 -8.29 6.82
CA ARG A 328 -23.43 -8.31 8.06
C ARG A 328 -23.89 -9.72 8.40
N GLU A 329 -24.50 -10.42 7.44
CA GLU A 329 -25.00 -11.79 7.64
C GLU A 329 -23.86 -12.75 8.01
N CYS A 330 -22.70 -12.61 7.36
CA CYS A 330 -21.54 -13.44 7.66
C CYS A 330 -20.92 -13.13 9.01
N LEU A 331 -20.72 -11.86 9.35
CA LEU A 331 -20.21 -11.43 10.66
C LEU A 331 -21.12 -11.90 11.80
N GLN A 332 -22.44 -11.82 11.63
CA GLN A 332 -23.40 -12.31 12.61
C GLN A 332 -23.28 -13.82 12.83
N LYS A 333 -23.06 -14.60 11.76
CA LYS A 333 -22.83 -16.05 11.86
C LYS A 333 -21.47 -16.40 12.47
N GLN A 334 -20.45 -15.57 12.25
CA GLN A 334 -19.11 -15.75 12.82
C GLN A 334 -19.04 -15.40 14.31
N GLU A 335 -19.89 -14.48 14.80
CA GLU A 335 -19.84 -13.97 16.18
C GLU A 335 -19.75 -15.04 17.28
N PRO A 336 -20.52 -16.15 17.26
CA PRO A 336 -20.39 -17.20 18.27
C PRO A 336 -19.19 -18.14 18.07
N VAL A 337 -18.48 -18.05 16.93
CA VAL A 337 -17.42 -19.00 16.55
C VAL A 337 -16.03 -18.36 16.61
N PHE A 338 -15.83 -17.22 15.95
CA PHE A 338 -14.53 -16.62 15.75
C PHE A 338 -14.23 -15.52 16.76
N ALA A 339 -12.96 -15.41 17.16
CA ALA A 339 -12.45 -14.25 17.88
C ALA A 339 -12.25 -13.06 16.93
N ASP A 340 -12.19 -11.83 17.45
CA ASP A 340 -11.97 -10.63 16.62
C ASP A 340 -10.58 -10.56 15.97
N THR A 341 -9.64 -11.44 16.33
CA THR A 341 -8.35 -11.59 15.63
C THR A 341 -8.41 -12.54 14.44
N ASN A 342 -9.52 -13.24 14.25
CA ASN A 342 -9.65 -14.19 13.15
C ASN A 342 -9.57 -13.47 11.80
N ILE A 343 -8.75 -13.99 10.89
CA ILE A 343 -8.48 -13.35 9.59
C ILE A 343 -9.75 -13.19 8.73
N TYR A 344 -10.70 -14.13 8.81
CA TYR A 344 -11.94 -14.05 8.04
C TYR A 344 -12.85 -12.94 8.59
N THR A 345 -12.93 -12.81 9.92
CA THR A 345 -13.67 -11.72 10.58
C THR A 345 -13.04 -10.37 10.24
N LEU A 346 -11.71 -10.25 10.36
CA LEU A 346 -11.01 -9.02 10.03
C LEU A 346 -11.15 -8.60 8.56
N ARG A 347 -11.14 -9.57 7.64
CA ARG A 347 -11.37 -9.31 6.22
C ARG A 347 -12.75 -8.70 5.97
N LEU A 348 -13.79 -9.25 6.60
CA LEU A 348 -15.15 -8.73 6.50
C LEU A 348 -15.28 -7.35 7.14
N LEU A 349 -14.70 -7.14 8.34
CA LEU A 349 -14.70 -5.86 9.03
C LEU A 349 -14.05 -4.76 8.17
N SER A 350 -12.93 -5.06 7.50
CA SER A 350 -12.27 -4.14 6.58
C SER A 350 -13.17 -3.78 5.40
N ILE A 351 -13.74 -4.78 4.72
CA ILE A 351 -14.57 -4.56 3.52
C ILE A 351 -15.83 -3.76 3.89
N VAL A 352 -16.55 -4.16 4.93
CA VAL A 352 -17.81 -3.50 5.31
C VAL A 352 -17.56 -2.06 5.78
N SER A 353 -16.47 -1.81 6.52
CA SER A 353 -16.08 -0.47 6.94
C SER A 353 -15.77 0.43 5.75
N GLU A 354 -15.04 -0.07 4.74
CA GLU A 354 -14.73 0.67 3.52
C GLU A 354 -16.00 1.01 2.72
N VAL A 355 -16.86 0.02 2.50
CA VAL A 355 -18.08 0.20 1.68
C VAL A 355 -19.09 1.11 2.39
N LEU A 356 -19.29 0.95 3.70
CA LEU A 356 -20.17 1.85 4.46
C LEU A 356 -19.63 3.29 4.49
N SER A 357 -18.31 3.47 4.59
CA SER A 357 -17.69 4.81 4.50
C SER A 357 -17.93 5.43 3.13
N TYR A 358 -17.83 4.65 2.05
CA TYR A 358 -18.18 5.10 0.70
C TYR A 358 -19.65 5.50 0.56
N LEU A 359 -20.56 4.73 1.17
CA LEU A 359 -21.99 5.02 1.24
C LEU A 359 -22.35 6.13 2.26
N GLN A 360 -21.35 6.76 2.89
CA GLN A 360 -21.50 7.80 3.91
C GLN A 360 -22.26 7.36 5.18
N ALA A 361 -22.37 6.05 5.42
CA ALA A 361 -22.94 5.48 6.63
C ALA A 361 -21.88 5.41 7.74
N PHE A 362 -21.35 6.57 8.13
CA PHE A 362 -20.15 6.65 8.97
C PHE A 362 -20.31 6.08 10.37
N GLU A 363 -21.49 6.20 10.98
CA GLU A 363 -21.72 5.70 12.35
C GLU A 363 -21.47 4.19 12.44
N GLU A 364 -22.13 3.41 11.57
CA GLU A 364 -21.94 1.97 11.50
C GLU A 364 -20.53 1.60 11.01
N ALA A 365 -20.02 2.30 9.99
CA ALA A 365 -18.65 2.08 9.52
C ALA A 365 -17.63 2.23 10.65
N SER A 366 -17.82 3.22 11.53
CA SER A 366 -16.91 3.50 12.64
C SER A 366 -16.84 2.35 13.65
N HIS A 367 -17.97 1.65 13.88
CA HIS A 367 -18.01 0.49 14.76
C HIS A 367 -17.15 -0.66 14.22
N TYR A 368 -17.33 -1.02 12.95
CA TYR A 368 -16.52 -2.07 12.32
C TYR A 368 -15.04 -1.67 12.20
N ALA A 369 -14.77 -0.39 11.91
CA ALA A 369 -13.41 0.15 11.84
C ALA A 369 -12.66 0.01 13.18
N ARG A 370 -13.32 0.31 14.31
CA ARG A 370 -12.74 0.13 15.66
C ARG A 370 -12.38 -1.33 15.91
N ARG A 371 -13.32 -2.25 15.70
CA ARG A 371 -13.10 -3.70 15.87
C ARG A 371 -11.96 -4.22 15.00
N MET A 372 -11.89 -3.79 13.74
CA MET A 372 -10.80 -4.15 12.83
C MET A 372 -9.44 -3.69 13.38
N VAL A 373 -9.33 -2.44 13.81
CA VAL A 373 -8.08 -1.88 14.35
C VAL A 373 -7.63 -2.64 15.60
N ASP A 374 -8.56 -2.99 16.50
CA ASP A 374 -8.24 -3.74 17.71
C ASP A 374 -7.65 -5.12 17.42
N GLY A 375 -8.16 -5.82 16.41
CA GLY A 375 -7.58 -7.08 15.94
C GLY A 375 -6.24 -6.87 15.24
N TYR A 376 -6.13 -5.90 14.33
CA TYR A 376 -4.88 -5.57 13.63
C TYR A 376 -3.74 -5.21 14.58
N MET A 377 -4.03 -4.48 15.66
CA MET A 377 -3.06 -4.13 16.70
C MET A 377 -2.47 -5.33 17.45
N LYS A 378 -3.17 -6.47 17.49
CA LYS A 378 -2.68 -7.71 18.11
C LYS A 378 -1.84 -8.54 17.14
N LEU A 379 -2.02 -8.34 15.84
CA LEU A 379 -1.44 -9.18 14.79
C LEU A 379 -0.18 -8.56 14.18
N TYR A 380 -0.27 -7.32 13.70
CA TYR A 380 0.83 -6.66 12.99
C TYR A 380 1.97 -6.22 13.90
N HIS A 381 3.14 -5.99 13.27
CA HIS A 381 4.22 -5.23 13.90
C HIS A 381 3.71 -3.81 14.25
N PRO A 382 4.07 -3.24 15.41
CA PRO A 382 3.57 -1.93 15.83
C PRO A 382 3.87 -0.79 14.86
N ASN A 383 4.99 -0.88 14.13
CA ASN A 383 5.38 0.07 13.08
C ASN A 383 5.08 -0.45 11.66
N ASN A 384 4.12 -1.36 11.47
CA ASN A 384 3.76 -1.83 10.13
C ASN A 384 3.02 -0.73 9.34
N ALA A 385 3.38 -0.53 8.07
CA ALA A 385 2.78 0.51 7.22
C ALA A 385 1.27 0.27 6.98
N GLN A 386 0.84 -0.98 6.77
CA GLN A 386 -0.58 -1.33 6.58
C GLN A 386 -1.39 -1.08 7.85
N LEU A 387 -0.82 -1.35 9.02
CA LEU A 387 -1.42 -0.99 10.31
C LEU A 387 -1.62 0.52 10.42
N GLY A 388 -0.58 1.32 10.12
CA GLY A 388 -0.67 2.78 10.14
C GLY A 388 -1.74 3.32 9.19
N MET A 389 -1.79 2.81 7.96
CA MET A 389 -2.79 3.20 6.97
C MET A 389 -4.22 2.78 7.35
N ALA A 390 -4.39 1.60 7.96
CA ALA A 390 -5.69 1.13 8.44
C ALA A 390 -6.20 1.97 9.63
N ILE A 391 -5.33 2.29 10.58
CA ILE A 391 -5.66 3.17 11.72
C ILE A 391 -6.00 4.58 11.22
N MET A 392 -5.27 5.10 10.22
CA MET A 392 -5.59 6.39 9.60
C MET A 392 -7.02 6.39 9.06
N ARG A 393 -7.37 5.42 8.20
CA ARG A 393 -8.72 5.31 7.63
C ARG A 393 -9.80 5.15 8.70
N ALA A 394 -9.58 4.31 9.70
CA ALA A 394 -10.50 4.14 10.82
C ALA A 394 -10.69 5.42 11.62
N GLY A 395 -9.61 6.19 11.84
CA GLY A 395 -9.65 7.49 12.51
C GLY A 395 -10.49 8.51 11.73
N LEU A 396 -10.33 8.58 10.40
CA LEU A 396 -11.18 9.42 9.55
C LEU A 396 -12.66 8.99 9.61
N THR A 397 -12.95 7.69 9.51
CA THR A 397 -14.34 7.20 9.61
C THR A 397 -14.97 7.56 10.97
N ASN A 398 -14.23 7.42 12.07
CA ASN A 398 -14.69 7.82 13.40
C ASN A 398 -14.88 9.34 13.50
N TRP A 399 -13.95 10.11 12.95
CA TRP A 399 -14.07 11.56 12.90
C TRP A 399 -15.31 12.00 12.12
N HIS A 400 -15.59 11.41 10.96
CA HIS A 400 -16.80 11.68 10.16
C HIS A 400 -18.09 11.21 10.84
N ALA A 401 -18.04 10.19 11.69
CA ALA A 401 -19.19 9.71 12.45
C ALA A 401 -19.62 10.64 13.61
N GLY A 402 -18.74 11.50 14.14
CA GLY A 402 -19.04 12.26 15.37
C GLY A 402 -18.11 11.93 16.52
N ASN A 403 -17.39 10.82 16.41
CA ASN A 403 -16.62 10.22 17.48
C ASN A 403 -15.24 10.90 17.57
N ILE A 404 -15.22 12.20 17.87
CA ILE A 404 -14.02 13.05 17.77
C ILE A 404 -12.86 12.58 18.66
N GLU A 405 -13.15 12.13 19.88
CA GLU A 405 -12.10 11.64 20.79
C GLU A 405 -11.39 10.41 20.24
N VAL A 406 -12.16 9.44 19.74
CA VAL A 406 -11.64 8.22 19.12
C VAL A 406 -10.94 8.53 17.80
N GLY A 407 -11.57 9.35 16.96
CA GLY A 407 -11.04 9.76 15.66
C GLY A 407 -9.68 10.43 15.79
N HIS A 408 -9.56 11.42 16.68
CA HIS A 408 -8.30 12.10 16.96
C HIS A 408 -7.24 11.14 17.52
N GLY A 409 -7.59 10.30 18.49
CA GLY A 409 -6.67 9.32 19.07
C GLY A 409 -6.09 8.36 18.02
N MET A 410 -6.93 7.86 17.12
CA MET A 410 -6.49 7.01 15.99
C MET A 410 -5.62 7.79 15.01
N ILE A 411 -5.99 9.01 14.62
CA ILE A 411 -5.20 9.85 13.72
C ILE A 411 -3.80 10.12 14.29
N CYS A 412 -3.69 10.44 15.58
CA CYS A 412 -2.41 10.61 16.27
C CYS A 412 -1.56 9.34 16.25
N LYS A 413 -2.18 8.17 16.50
CA LYS A 413 -1.49 6.88 16.46
C LYS A 413 -1.00 6.52 15.04
N ALA A 414 -1.83 6.74 14.03
CA ALA A 414 -1.45 6.56 12.64
C ALA A 414 -0.28 7.49 12.27
N TYR A 415 -0.32 8.76 12.70
CA TYR A 415 0.73 9.72 12.43
C TYR A 415 2.09 9.27 13.01
N ALA A 416 2.09 8.72 14.23
CA ALA A 416 3.30 8.16 14.83
C ALA A 416 3.89 7.00 14.01
N ILE A 417 3.06 6.07 13.52
CA ILE A 417 3.50 4.94 12.67
C ILE A 417 3.98 5.44 11.30
N LEU A 418 3.29 6.41 10.70
CA LEU A 418 3.64 6.96 9.38
C LEU A 418 4.91 7.81 9.42
N LEU A 419 5.24 8.43 10.56
CA LEU A 419 6.54 9.06 10.75
C LEU A 419 7.70 8.05 10.66
N VAL A 420 7.50 6.81 11.13
CA VAL A 420 8.51 5.74 11.01
C VAL A 420 8.58 5.22 9.58
N THR A 421 7.43 4.83 9.04
CA THR A 421 7.33 4.07 7.79
C THR A 421 7.43 4.90 6.52
N HIS A 422 6.91 6.14 6.55
CA HIS A 422 6.86 7.04 5.40
C HIS A 422 7.76 8.25 5.58
N GLY A 423 7.93 8.71 6.83
CA GLY A 423 8.68 9.92 7.16
C GLY A 423 7.87 11.20 6.98
N PRO A 424 8.37 12.33 7.53
CA PRO A 424 7.64 13.60 7.57
C PRO A 424 7.48 14.27 6.20
N SER A 425 8.34 13.92 5.23
CA SER A 425 8.31 14.53 3.90
C SER A 425 7.31 13.87 2.94
N HIS A 426 6.80 12.69 3.31
CA HIS A 426 5.91 11.91 2.45
C HIS A 426 4.53 12.58 2.31
N PRO A 427 3.91 12.61 1.11
CA PRO A 427 2.61 13.23 0.89
C PRO A 427 1.53 12.78 1.90
N ILE A 428 1.39 11.46 2.10
CA ILE A 428 0.41 10.90 3.05
C ILE A 428 0.65 11.40 4.48
N THR A 429 1.90 11.48 4.93
CA THR A 429 2.23 11.96 6.29
C THR A 429 1.87 13.43 6.46
N LYS A 430 2.07 14.26 5.43
CA LYS A 430 1.69 15.68 5.43
C LYS A 430 0.19 15.87 5.47
N ASP A 431 -0.54 15.12 4.65
CA ASP A 431 -2.01 15.15 4.67
C ASP A 431 -2.54 14.72 6.04
N LEU A 432 -1.93 13.69 6.64
CA LEU A 432 -2.28 13.24 7.98
C LEU A 432 -1.92 14.24 9.08
N GLU A 433 -0.82 14.96 8.95
CA GLU A 433 -0.49 16.06 9.87
C GLU A 433 -1.54 17.16 9.85
N ALA A 434 -2.00 17.56 8.65
CA ALA A 434 -3.07 18.54 8.51
C ALA A 434 -4.38 18.05 9.14
N MET A 435 -4.74 16.77 8.94
CA MET A 435 -5.91 16.15 9.58
C MET A 435 -5.76 16.06 11.11
N ARG A 436 -4.56 15.78 11.60
CA ARG A 436 -4.25 15.78 13.05
C ARG A 436 -4.47 17.16 13.65
N MET A 437 -4.01 18.22 13.00
CA MET A 437 -4.22 19.60 13.45
C MET A 437 -5.70 19.98 13.49
N GLN A 438 -6.47 19.61 12.46
CA GLN A 438 -7.91 19.88 12.40
C GLN A 438 -8.67 19.17 13.52
N THR A 439 -8.41 17.87 13.71
CA THR A 439 -9.07 17.09 14.78
C THR A 439 -8.65 17.52 16.19
N GLU A 440 -7.42 18.02 16.36
CA GLU A 440 -6.97 18.59 17.64
C GLU A 440 -7.74 19.88 18.00
N MET A 441 -7.95 20.77 17.02
CA MET A 441 -8.78 21.96 17.21
C MET A 441 -10.23 21.61 17.53
N GLU A 442 -10.78 20.65 16.80
CA GLU A 442 -12.16 20.19 16.97
C GLU A 442 -12.38 19.50 18.33
N LEU A 443 -11.45 18.65 18.76
CA LEU A 443 -11.46 18.02 20.08
C LEU A 443 -11.40 19.07 21.20
N ARG A 444 -10.60 20.13 21.02
CA ARG A 444 -10.54 21.23 21.98
C ARG A 444 -11.88 21.95 22.10
N MET A 445 -12.57 22.19 20.98
CA MET A 445 -13.90 22.79 20.98
C MET A 445 -14.93 21.90 21.68
N PHE A 446 -14.94 20.60 21.36
CA PHE A 446 -15.78 19.60 22.03
C PHE A 446 -15.60 19.61 23.55
N ARG A 447 -14.34 19.63 24.03
CA ARG A 447 -14.04 19.67 25.47
C ARG A 447 -14.36 20.99 26.16
N GLN A 448 -14.44 22.10 25.41
CA GLN A 448 -14.80 23.40 25.95
C GLN A 448 -16.32 23.58 26.07
N ASN A 449 -17.07 23.13 25.07
CA ASN A 449 -18.52 23.18 25.06
C ASN A 449 -19.09 22.12 24.12
N GLU A 450 -19.50 20.99 24.68
CA GLU A 450 -20.02 19.83 23.96
C GLU A 450 -21.32 20.16 23.20
N PHE A 451 -22.23 20.90 23.82
CA PHE A 451 -23.51 21.28 23.21
C PHE A 451 -23.31 22.13 21.95
N MET A 452 -22.47 23.16 22.05
CA MET A 452 -22.13 24.04 20.94
C MET A 452 -21.39 23.30 19.83
N TYR A 453 -20.53 22.35 20.18
CA TYR A 453 -19.86 21.50 19.19
C TYR A 453 -20.86 20.69 18.35
N HIS A 454 -21.80 19.98 18.98
CA HIS A 454 -22.80 19.20 18.27
C HIS A 454 -23.67 20.09 17.37
N LYS A 455 -24.04 21.28 17.85
CA LYS A 455 -24.80 22.25 17.03
C LYS A 455 -24.01 22.79 15.84
N MET A 456 -22.74 23.11 16.03
CA MET A 456 -21.86 23.56 14.93
C MET A 456 -21.66 22.47 13.88
N ARG A 457 -21.47 21.23 14.33
CA ARG A 457 -21.29 20.08 13.45
C ARG A 457 -22.56 19.77 12.65
N GLU A 458 -23.72 19.79 13.29
CA GLU A 458 -25.03 19.62 12.64
C GLU A 458 -25.26 20.72 11.57
N ALA A 459 -24.96 21.98 11.90
CA ALA A 459 -25.05 23.08 10.96
C ALA A 459 -24.10 22.92 9.76
N ALA A 460 -22.85 22.50 10.01
CA ALA A 460 -21.85 22.27 8.98
C ALA A 460 -22.23 21.12 8.03
N LEU A 461 -22.73 20.00 8.57
CA LEU A 461 -23.19 18.86 7.77
C LEU A 461 -24.41 19.21 6.90
N ASN A 462 -25.27 20.12 7.38
CA ASN A 462 -26.48 20.54 6.68
C ASN A 462 -26.30 21.80 5.80
N ASN A 463 -25.07 22.34 5.69
CA ASN A 463 -24.80 23.63 5.03
C ASN A 463 -25.68 24.79 5.53
N GLN A 464 -25.99 24.82 6.83
CA GLN A 464 -26.84 25.85 7.45
C GLN A 464 -25.99 26.88 8.22
N PRO A 465 -26.40 28.18 8.23
CA PRO A 465 -25.75 29.19 9.06
C PRO A 465 -26.00 28.92 10.55
N MET A 466 -24.96 29.11 11.36
CA MET A 466 -24.99 28.84 12.80
C MET A 466 -25.97 29.79 13.52
N GLN A 467 -26.93 29.22 14.26
CA GLN A 467 -27.72 29.96 15.24
C GLN A 467 -27.11 29.78 16.62
N VAL A 468 -26.60 30.86 17.22
CA VAL A 468 -26.07 30.86 18.58
C VAL A 468 -27.26 30.82 19.55
N MET A 469 -27.53 29.65 20.14
CA MET A 469 -28.53 29.49 21.21
C MET A 469 -27.80 29.09 22.50
N ALA A 470 -28.25 29.63 23.63
CA ALA A 470 -27.71 29.27 24.95
C ALA A 470 -27.95 27.78 25.24
N GLU A 471 -27.04 27.16 25.99
CA GLU A 471 -27.24 25.80 26.52
C GLU A 471 -28.60 25.71 27.24
N PRO A 472 -29.40 24.65 27.01
CA PRO A 472 -30.60 24.40 27.79
C PRO A 472 -30.20 24.21 29.26
N SER A 473 -30.70 25.05 30.16
CA SER A 473 -30.47 24.88 31.60
C SER A 473 -31.19 23.62 32.09
N ASN A 474 -30.48 22.75 32.81
CA ASN A 474 -31.06 21.60 33.51
C ASN A 474 -31.77 21.99 34.82
N GLU A 475 -32.15 23.24 35.00
CA GLU A 475 -32.90 23.66 36.18
C GLU A 475 -34.38 23.25 36.04
N PRO A 476 -34.96 22.51 37.00
CA PRO A 476 -36.38 22.22 36.99
C PRO A 476 -37.15 23.53 37.11
N ALA A 477 -38.13 23.72 36.21
CA ALA A 477 -38.99 24.89 36.19
C ALA A 477 -39.58 25.17 37.59
N PRO A 478 -39.57 26.41 38.09
CA PRO A 478 -40.14 26.73 39.39
C PRO A 478 -41.62 26.36 39.43
N ALA A 479 -42.01 25.53 40.39
CA ALA A 479 -43.40 25.16 40.61
C ALA A 479 -44.25 26.41 40.88
N LEU A 480 -45.18 26.70 39.99
CA LEU A 480 -46.21 27.73 40.16
C LEU A 480 -47.17 27.31 41.30
N PHE A 481 -46.83 27.67 42.53
CA PHE A 481 -47.77 27.61 43.65
C PHE A 481 -48.77 28.76 43.54
N HIS A 482 -49.95 28.49 42.98
CA HIS A 482 -51.12 29.33 43.22
C HIS A 482 -51.65 29.07 44.64
N LYS A 483 -51.38 30.00 45.56
CA LYS A 483 -52.11 30.10 46.83
C LYS A 483 -53.51 30.67 46.57
N LYS A 484 -54.54 29.91 46.97
CA LYS A 484 -55.89 30.43 47.20
C LYS A 484 -55.86 31.50 48.29
N GLN A 485 -56.44 32.66 48.01
CA GLN A 485 -57.26 33.43 48.95
C GLN A 485 -58.46 33.99 48.19
#